data_AF-A0A3R7Q132-F1
#
_entry.id   AF-A0A3R7Q132-F1
#
_cell.length_a   1.000
_cell.length_b   1.000
_cell.length_c   1.000
_cell.angle_alpha   90.00
_cell.angle_beta   90.00
_cell.angle_gamma   90.00
#
_symmetry.space_group_name_H-M   'P 1'
#
loop_
_entity.id
_entity.type
_entity.pdbx_description
1 polymer ?
#
loop_
_entity_poly.entity_id
_entity_poly.type
_entity_poly.pdbx_seq_one_letter_code
_entity_poly.pdbx_strand_id
1 'polypeptide(L)'
;MHWLVRRSIESFLRETYSDQFWLRVCQRSGDDALQRYVYDRHSIDLISDAARFLDKPEDDLLEDLGAWIARRRRVRRLLRFSGRNFPDFLLNLEMLADRVRMVMPDFFMPRVQVFEDGADCLRIDFPPDGHDWACCMAGLIRCMADDYGALGLIWIGENSVTVQISDGSFAPGRRFLLGGDEEAAR
;
A
#
# COMPACT_ATOMS: atom_id res chain seq x y z
N MET A 1 -20.63 -0.84 -3.36
CA MET A 1 -19.18 -1.00 -3.06
C MET A 1 -18.86 -0.31 -1.74
N HIS A 2 -17.89 -0.82 -0.98
CA HIS A 2 -18.23 -1.70 0.13
C HIS A 2 -17.74 -0.98 1.41
N TRP A 3 -18.58 -0.93 2.45
CA TRP A 3 -18.36 -0.19 3.70
C TRP A 3 -16.93 -0.26 4.28
N LEU A 4 -16.19 -1.34 4.00
CA LEU A 4 -14.83 -1.60 4.45
C LEU A 4 -13.79 -0.68 3.81
N VAL A 5 -13.97 -0.30 2.53
CA VAL A 5 -13.10 0.69 1.86
C VAL A 5 -13.29 2.05 2.51
N ARG A 6 -14.55 2.52 2.63
CA ARG A 6 -14.88 3.77 3.34
C ARG A 6 -14.35 3.77 4.76
N ARG A 7 -14.53 2.66 5.50
CA ARG A 7 -14.03 2.52 6.87
C ARG A 7 -12.50 2.59 6.95
N SER A 8 -11.80 2.03 5.96
CA SER A 8 -10.34 2.10 5.86
C SER A 8 -9.89 3.53 5.61
N ILE A 9 -10.54 4.25 4.70
CA ILE A 9 -10.29 5.68 4.43
C ILE A 9 -10.55 6.54 5.67
N GLU A 10 -11.71 6.38 6.31
CA GLU A 10 -12.04 7.08 7.56
C GLU A 10 -10.94 6.88 8.59
N SER A 11 -10.57 5.62 8.84
CA SER A 11 -9.60 5.29 9.87
C SER A 11 -8.21 5.81 9.51
N PHE A 12 -7.82 5.76 8.24
CA PHE A 12 -6.57 6.32 7.73
C PHE A 12 -6.51 7.84 7.94
N LEU A 13 -7.55 8.57 7.55
CA LEU A 13 -7.58 10.03 7.66
C LEU A 13 -7.59 10.49 9.13
N ARG A 14 -8.31 9.79 10.00
CA ARG A 14 -8.34 10.08 11.45
C ARG A 14 -7.02 9.80 12.13
N GLU A 15 -6.41 8.64 11.87
CA GLU A 15 -5.17 8.21 12.53
C GLU A 15 -3.94 8.99 12.01
N THR A 16 -3.94 9.39 10.73
CA THR A 16 -2.78 10.06 10.09
C THR A 16 -2.85 11.58 10.23
N TYR A 17 -4.05 12.18 10.15
CA TYR A 17 -4.22 13.64 10.14
C TYR A 17 -4.93 14.16 11.39
N SER A 18 -6.22 13.85 11.56
CA SER A 18 -6.99 14.12 12.79
C SER A 18 -8.48 13.80 12.60
N ASP A 19 -9.22 13.69 13.71
CA ASP A 19 -10.69 13.64 13.70
C ASP A 19 -11.32 14.91 13.08
N GLN A 20 -10.76 16.09 13.35
CA GLN A 20 -11.27 17.35 12.79
C GLN A 20 -11.11 17.40 11.27
N PHE A 21 -10.00 16.86 10.76
CA PHE A 21 -9.76 16.76 9.33
C PHE A 21 -10.80 15.86 8.66
N TRP A 22 -11.05 14.66 9.21
CA TRP A 22 -12.09 13.77 8.70
C TRP A 22 -13.46 14.45 8.62
N LEU A 23 -13.89 15.15 9.68
CA LEU A 23 -15.16 15.87 9.68
C LEU A 23 -15.24 16.94 8.58
N ARG A 24 -14.14 17.65 8.33
CA ARG A 24 -14.07 18.66 7.25
C ARG A 24 -14.20 18.03 5.86
N VAL A 25 -13.54 16.88 5.64
CA VAL A 25 -13.67 16.10 4.40
C VAL A 25 -15.12 15.69 4.18
N CYS A 26 -15.76 15.08 5.17
CA CYS A 26 -17.16 14.67 5.12
C CYS A 26 -18.11 15.84 4.77
N GLN A 27 -17.96 17.00 5.42
CA GLN A 27 -18.79 18.18 5.15
C GLN A 27 -18.71 18.65 3.69
N ARG A 28 -17.50 18.64 3.10
CA ARG A 28 -17.27 19.01 1.70
C ARG A 28 -17.87 17.98 0.75
N SER A 29 -17.67 16.71 1.06
CA SER A 29 -18.23 15.59 0.33
C SER A 29 -19.75 15.45 0.56
N GLY A 30 -20.43 16.41 1.20
CA GLY A 30 -21.87 16.35 1.49
C GLY A 30 -22.28 15.09 2.28
N ASP A 31 -21.30 14.42 2.89
CA ASP A 31 -21.44 13.18 3.64
C ASP A 31 -21.64 13.62 5.08
N ASP A 32 -22.87 13.53 5.57
CA ASP A 32 -23.17 13.86 6.96
C ASP A 32 -22.43 12.84 7.84
N ALA A 33 -21.31 13.25 8.46
CA ALA A 33 -20.45 12.37 9.25
C ALA A 33 -21.19 11.65 10.40
N LEU A 34 -22.41 12.13 10.73
CA LEU A 34 -23.31 11.58 11.73
C LEU A 34 -24.32 10.56 11.18
N GLN A 35 -24.55 10.52 9.87
CA GLN A 35 -25.45 9.55 9.25
C GLN A 35 -24.70 8.26 8.91
N ARG A 36 -24.83 7.31 9.85
CA ARG A 36 -24.25 5.95 9.80
C ARG A 36 -24.69 5.09 8.61
N TYR A 37 -25.56 5.61 7.71
CA TYR A 37 -26.23 4.85 6.65
C TYR A 37 -26.47 5.64 5.35
N VAL A 38 -25.65 6.64 5.00
CA VAL A 38 -25.66 7.14 3.62
C VAL A 38 -24.80 6.22 2.77
N TYR A 39 -25.47 5.26 2.11
CA TYR A 39 -24.99 4.64 0.89
C TYR A 39 -25.00 5.70 -0.21
N ASP A 40 -24.07 5.61 -1.16
CA ASP A 40 -24.10 6.27 -2.47
C ASP A 40 -23.31 7.58 -2.69
N ARG A 41 -22.20 7.80 -1.98
CA ARG A 41 -21.09 8.59 -2.53
C ARG A 41 -19.81 7.77 -2.61
N HIS A 42 -19.14 7.82 -3.75
CA HIS A 42 -18.04 6.93 -4.09
C HIS A 42 -16.87 7.15 -3.12
N SER A 43 -16.24 6.08 -2.64
CA SER A 43 -15.06 6.18 -1.76
C SER A 43 -13.90 6.97 -2.40
N ILE A 44 -13.91 7.08 -3.73
CA ILE A 44 -12.98 7.91 -4.52
C ILE A 44 -13.17 9.39 -4.19
N ASP A 45 -14.42 9.89 -4.13
CA ASP A 45 -14.70 11.31 -3.86
C ASP A 45 -14.11 11.77 -2.51
N LEU A 46 -14.09 10.89 -1.50
CA LEU A 46 -13.48 11.17 -0.19
C LEU A 46 -11.97 11.36 -0.28
N ILE A 47 -11.30 10.55 -1.11
CA ILE A 47 -9.86 10.67 -1.35
C ILE A 47 -9.57 11.95 -2.13
N SER A 48 -10.30 12.20 -3.22
CA SER A 48 -10.11 13.41 -4.02
C SER A 48 -10.33 14.69 -3.20
N ASP A 49 -11.36 14.71 -2.32
CA ASP A 49 -11.60 15.85 -1.43
C ASP A 49 -10.54 16.00 -0.34
N ALA A 50 -10.08 14.89 0.25
CA ALA A 50 -8.99 14.91 1.22
C ALA A 50 -7.68 15.39 0.59
N ALA A 51 -7.35 14.94 -0.63
CA ALA A 51 -6.17 15.36 -1.37
C ALA A 51 -6.18 16.88 -1.63
N ARG A 52 -7.33 17.42 -2.06
CA ARG A 52 -7.52 18.88 -2.23
C ARG A 52 -7.34 19.65 -0.93
N PHE A 53 -7.84 19.15 0.20
CA PHE A 53 -7.65 19.82 1.50
C PHE A 53 -6.22 19.79 2.01
N LEU A 54 -5.44 18.77 1.61
CA LEU A 54 -4.05 18.59 1.99
C LEU A 54 -3.08 19.27 1.01
N ASP A 55 -3.59 19.84 -0.08
CA ASP A 55 -2.79 20.42 -1.17
C ASP A 55 -1.73 19.44 -1.70
N LYS A 56 -2.13 18.19 -1.95
CA LYS A 56 -1.26 17.14 -2.48
C LYS A 56 -1.93 16.32 -3.59
N PRO A 57 -1.15 15.66 -4.46
CA PRO A 57 -1.67 14.76 -5.48
C PRO A 57 -2.55 13.65 -4.87
N GLU A 58 -3.58 13.27 -5.62
CA GLU A 58 -4.47 12.17 -5.24
C GLU A 58 -3.71 10.83 -5.16
N ASP A 59 -2.82 10.61 -6.13
CA ASP A 59 -1.94 9.44 -6.21
C ASP A 59 -1.10 9.27 -4.94
N ASP A 60 -0.49 10.35 -4.44
CA ASP A 60 0.30 10.34 -3.20
C ASP A 60 -0.57 9.97 -1.98
N LEU A 61 -1.84 10.42 -1.94
CA LEU A 61 -2.75 10.04 -0.86
C LEU A 61 -3.15 8.56 -0.92
N LEU A 62 -3.34 8.02 -2.13
CA LEU A 62 -3.64 6.62 -2.35
C LEU A 62 -2.44 5.74 -2.01
N GLU A 63 -1.23 6.15 -2.38
CA GLU A 63 0.01 5.49 -1.95
C GLU A 63 0.12 5.45 -0.42
N ASP A 64 -0.08 6.59 0.25
CA ASP A 64 -0.05 6.68 1.72
C ASP A 64 -1.09 5.75 2.36
N LEU A 65 -2.31 5.69 1.79
CA LEU A 65 -3.36 4.78 2.23
C LEU A 65 -2.90 3.32 2.10
N GLY A 66 -2.29 2.94 0.98
CA GLY A 66 -1.73 1.61 0.74
C GLY A 66 -0.66 1.23 1.76
N ALA A 67 0.29 2.13 2.00
CA ALA A 67 1.34 1.95 3.00
C ALA A 67 0.75 1.82 4.41
N TRP A 68 -0.24 2.64 4.75
CA TRP A 68 -0.93 2.58 6.03
C TRP A 68 -1.70 1.26 6.22
N ILE A 69 -2.36 0.75 5.16
CA ILE A 69 -3.02 -0.57 5.17
C ILE A 69 -1.99 -1.67 5.46
N ALA A 70 -0.84 -1.64 4.77
CA ALA A 70 0.24 -2.62 4.93
C ALA A 70 0.83 -2.64 6.35
N ARG A 71 0.85 -1.50 7.05
CA ARG A 71 1.34 -1.40 8.44
C ARG A 71 0.38 -2.00 9.47
N ARG A 72 -0.90 -2.19 9.13
CA ARG A 72 -1.88 -2.80 10.05
C ARG A 72 -1.50 -4.26 10.34
N ARG A 73 -1.24 -4.57 11.62
CA ARG A 73 -0.72 -5.89 12.07
C ARG A 73 -1.39 -7.11 11.45
N ARG A 74 -2.72 -7.11 11.31
CA ARG A 74 -3.46 -8.25 10.72
C ARG A 74 -3.22 -8.36 9.20
N VAL A 75 -3.25 -7.24 8.49
CA VAL A 75 -2.99 -7.17 7.05
C VAL A 75 -1.53 -7.52 6.77
N ARG A 76 -0.59 -6.90 7.48
CA ARG A 76 0.84 -7.20 7.37
C ARG A 76 1.16 -8.69 7.51
N ARG A 77 0.57 -9.35 8.51
CA ARG A 77 0.74 -10.80 8.70
C ARG A 77 0.19 -11.59 7.52
N LEU A 78 -1.00 -11.25 7.03
CA LEU A 78 -1.60 -11.88 5.85
C LEU A 78 -0.72 -11.70 4.60
N LEU A 79 -0.20 -10.49 4.36
CA LEU A 79 0.71 -10.21 3.25
C LEU A 79 2.01 -11.03 3.39
N ARG A 80 2.59 -11.12 4.59
CA ARG A 80 3.77 -11.97 4.85
C ARG A 80 3.54 -13.46 4.61
N PHE A 81 2.32 -13.94 4.77
CA PHE A 81 1.99 -15.34 4.44
C PHE A 81 1.94 -15.59 2.93
N SER A 82 1.92 -14.54 2.10
CA SER A 82 1.89 -14.70 0.65
C SER A 82 3.23 -15.08 0.03
N GLY A 83 4.37 -14.89 0.70
CA GLY A 83 5.68 -15.26 0.16
C GLY A 83 6.78 -15.30 1.20
N ARG A 84 7.80 -16.14 0.98
CA ARG A 84 8.93 -16.32 1.94
C ARG A 84 9.94 -15.18 1.89
N ASN A 85 10.07 -14.55 0.72
CA ASN A 85 10.91 -13.39 0.45
C ASN A 85 10.11 -12.38 -0.41
N PHE A 86 10.71 -11.22 -0.72
CA PHE A 86 10.02 -10.17 -1.47
C PHE A 86 9.65 -10.58 -2.93
N PRO A 87 10.53 -11.21 -3.73
CA PRO A 87 10.14 -11.75 -5.04
C PRO A 87 8.97 -12.76 -4.96
N ASP A 88 9.06 -13.73 -4.04
CA ASP A 88 7.99 -14.72 -3.80
C ASP A 88 6.68 -14.00 -3.46
N PHE A 89 6.73 -12.95 -2.64
CA PHE A 89 5.54 -12.15 -2.27
C PHE A 89 4.90 -11.50 -3.51
N LEU A 90 5.70 -10.85 -4.36
CA LEU A 90 5.22 -10.17 -5.57
C LEU A 90 4.57 -11.15 -6.55
N LEU A 91 5.22 -12.29 -6.82
CA LEU A 91 4.68 -13.35 -7.69
C LEU A 91 3.34 -13.90 -7.17
N ASN A 92 3.13 -13.89 -5.86
CA ASN A 92 1.90 -14.37 -5.24
C ASN A 92 0.78 -13.31 -5.13
N LEU A 93 0.99 -12.08 -5.62
CA LEU A 93 -0.02 -11.01 -5.56
C LEU A 93 -1.26 -11.31 -6.40
N GLU A 94 -1.13 -12.04 -7.52
CA GLU A 94 -2.29 -12.45 -8.33
C GLU A 94 -3.33 -13.22 -7.50
N MET A 95 -2.86 -14.06 -6.58
CA MET A 95 -3.70 -14.90 -5.72
C MET A 95 -4.32 -14.12 -4.56
N LEU A 96 -3.90 -12.87 -4.32
CA LEU A 96 -4.36 -12.09 -3.18
C LEU A 96 -5.85 -11.77 -3.29
N ALA A 97 -6.33 -11.38 -4.47
CA ALA A 97 -7.74 -11.05 -4.69
C ALA A 97 -8.65 -12.24 -4.37
N ASP A 98 -8.29 -13.44 -4.83
CA ASP A 98 -9.05 -14.67 -4.56
C ASP A 98 -9.03 -15.03 -3.07
N ARG A 99 -7.87 -14.92 -2.39
CA ARG A 99 -7.77 -15.16 -0.93
C ARG A 99 -8.60 -14.17 -0.12
N VAL A 100 -8.56 -12.89 -0.51
CA VAL A 100 -9.37 -11.84 0.13
C VAL A 100 -10.86 -12.15 -0.04
N ARG A 101 -11.29 -12.58 -1.22
CA ARG A 101 -12.68 -12.95 -1.49
C ARG A 101 -13.14 -14.16 -0.68
N MET A 102 -12.27 -15.13 -0.38
CA MET A 102 -12.61 -16.26 0.49
C MET A 102 -12.92 -15.84 1.92
N VAL A 103 -12.27 -14.79 2.42
CA VAL A 103 -12.44 -14.29 3.80
C VAL A 103 -13.50 -13.18 3.87
N MET A 104 -13.61 -12.38 2.82
CA MET A 104 -14.50 -11.23 2.69
C MET A 104 -15.16 -11.28 1.30
N PRO A 105 -16.21 -12.10 1.12
CA PRO A 105 -16.87 -12.32 -0.19
C PRO A 105 -17.41 -11.04 -0.83
N ASP A 106 -17.72 -10.10 0.05
CA ASP A 106 -18.31 -8.80 -0.19
C ASP A 106 -17.27 -7.72 -0.53
N PHE A 107 -15.98 -7.95 -0.24
CA PHE A 107 -14.93 -7.01 -0.59
C PHE A 107 -14.55 -7.14 -2.06
N PHE A 108 -14.64 -6.02 -2.79
CA PHE A 108 -14.18 -5.97 -4.16
C PHE A 108 -12.71 -5.55 -4.21
N MET A 109 -11.86 -6.48 -4.62
CA MET A 109 -10.49 -6.22 -5.06
C MET A 109 -10.42 -6.56 -6.55
N PRO A 110 -9.87 -5.68 -7.41
CA PRO A 110 -9.66 -6.04 -8.80
C PRO A 110 -8.70 -7.23 -8.88
N ARG A 111 -8.93 -8.10 -9.86
CA ARG A 111 -7.93 -9.10 -10.22
C ARG A 111 -6.73 -8.39 -10.83
N VAL A 112 -5.55 -8.85 -10.44
CA VAL A 112 -4.28 -8.35 -10.95
C VAL A 112 -3.57 -9.47 -11.69
N GLN A 113 -2.75 -9.09 -12.66
CA GLN A 113 -1.84 -10.01 -13.36
C GLN A 113 -0.41 -9.59 -13.06
N VAL A 114 0.47 -10.54 -12.81
CA VAL A 114 1.87 -10.33 -12.49
C VAL A 114 2.71 -10.94 -13.61
N PHE A 115 3.51 -10.10 -14.25
CA PHE A 115 4.42 -10.47 -15.33
C PHE A 115 5.86 -10.29 -14.89
N GLU A 116 6.72 -11.24 -15.23
CA GLU A 116 8.17 -11.05 -15.15
C GLU A 116 8.61 -10.25 -16.39
N ASP A 117 9.16 -9.06 -16.19
CA ASP A 117 9.53 -8.10 -17.25
C ASP A 117 11.06 -7.93 -17.32
N GLY A 118 11.77 -9.06 -17.37
CA GLY A 118 13.24 -9.13 -17.37
C GLY A 118 13.84 -9.65 -16.07
N ALA A 119 15.18 -9.58 -15.95
CA ALA A 119 15.88 -10.00 -14.75
C ALA A 119 15.53 -9.06 -13.58
N ASP A 120 15.01 -9.62 -12.49
CA ASP A 120 14.64 -8.92 -11.26
C ASP A 120 13.58 -7.82 -11.41
N CYS A 121 12.81 -7.83 -12.50
CA CYS A 121 11.74 -6.87 -12.74
C CYS A 121 10.39 -7.58 -12.83
N LEU A 122 9.41 -7.11 -12.04
CA LEU A 122 8.04 -7.59 -12.08
C LEU A 122 7.09 -6.44 -12.38
N ARG A 123 6.07 -6.70 -13.19
CA ARG A 123 4.99 -5.75 -13.48
C ARG A 123 3.67 -6.33 -13.02
N ILE A 124 2.93 -5.56 -12.23
CA ILE A 124 1.58 -5.89 -11.78
C ILE A 124 0.60 -5.04 -12.58
N ASP A 125 -0.21 -5.67 -13.44
CA ASP A 125 -1.23 -5.01 -14.26
C ASP A 125 -2.60 -5.10 -13.60
N PHE A 126 -3.33 -3.99 -13.64
CA PHE A 126 -4.70 -3.82 -13.17
C PHE A 126 -5.66 -3.69 -14.36
N PRO A 127 -6.99 -3.86 -14.16
CA PRO A 127 -7.99 -3.61 -15.19
C PRO A 127 -7.98 -2.14 -15.70
N PRO A 128 -8.66 -1.83 -16.82
CA PRO A 128 -8.68 -0.50 -17.46
C PRO A 128 -9.07 0.71 -16.58
N ASP A 129 -9.72 0.49 -15.44
CA ASP A 129 -10.08 1.54 -14.45
C ASP A 129 -9.34 1.31 -13.11
N GLY A 130 -8.11 0.79 -13.20
CA GLY A 130 -7.34 0.27 -12.09
C GLY A 130 -6.32 1.23 -11.50
N HIS A 131 -6.21 2.46 -11.99
CA HIS A 131 -5.18 3.42 -11.58
C HIS A 131 -5.15 3.64 -10.05
N ASP A 132 -6.30 3.88 -9.43
CA ASP A 132 -6.37 4.10 -7.98
C ASP A 132 -5.83 2.91 -7.18
N TRP A 133 -6.09 1.70 -7.70
CA TRP A 133 -5.57 0.46 -7.14
C TRP A 133 -4.08 0.30 -7.38
N ALA A 134 -3.56 0.75 -8.52
CA ALA A 134 -2.12 0.77 -8.79
C ALA A 134 -1.39 1.69 -7.80
N CYS A 135 -1.89 2.91 -7.56
CA CYS A 135 -1.32 3.83 -6.58
C CYS A 135 -1.35 3.24 -5.17
N CYS A 136 -2.51 2.73 -4.73
CA CYS A 136 -2.65 2.08 -3.44
C CYS A 136 -1.74 0.84 -3.30
N MET A 137 -1.66 0.01 -4.34
CA MET A 137 -0.80 -1.17 -4.34
C MET A 137 0.68 -0.79 -4.29
N ALA A 138 1.10 0.27 -4.99
CA ALA A 138 2.49 0.73 -4.96
C ALA A 138 2.93 1.11 -3.54
N GLY A 139 2.09 1.84 -2.79
CA GLY A 139 2.36 2.16 -1.39
C GLY A 139 2.40 0.93 -0.49
N LEU A 140 1.51 -0.05 -0.71
CA LEU A 140 1.51 -1.33 0.00
C LEU A 140 2.80 -2.12 -0.29
N ILE A 141 3.19 -2.22 -1.56
CA ILE A 141 4.40 -2.94 -1.98
C ILE A 141 5.65 -2.26 -1.42
N ARG A 142 5.74 -0.91 -1.45
CA ARG A 142 6.85 -0.17 -0.83
C ARG A 142 6.99 -0.52 0.65
N CYS A 143 5.89 -0.49 1.39
CA CYS A 143 5.90 -0.87 2.80
C CYS A 143 6.29 -2.34 3.02
N MET A 144 5.91 -3.25 2.11
CA MET A 144 6.30 -4.66 2.20
C MET A 144 7.76 -4.89 1.81
N ALA A 145 8.31 -4.12 0.87
CA ALA A 145 9.73 -4.17 0.53
C ALA A 145 10.60 -3.90 1.77
N ASP A 146 10.29 -2.82 2.51
CA ASP A 146 10.92 -2.50 3.79
C ASP A 146 10.75 -3.63 4.81
N ASP A 147 9.55 -4.23 4.87
CA ASP A 147 9.24 -5.31 5.79
C ASP A 147 10.05 -6.60 5.49
N TYR A 148 10.30 -6.89 4.21
CA TYR A 148 11.16 -7.99 3.78
C TYR A 148 12.66 -7.64 3.78
N GLY A 149 13.02 -6.37 4.00
CA GLY A 149 14.40 -5.89 3.91
C GLY A 149 14.96 -5.90 2.49
N ALA A 150 14.11 -5.67 1.49
CA ALA A 150 14.47 -5.66 0.07
C ALA A 150 14.52 -4.23 -0.47
N LEU A 151 15.49 -3.94 -1.34
CA LEU A 151 15.55 -2.69 -2.10
C LEU A 151 14.81 -2.88 -3.43
N GLY A 152 13.63 -2.28 -3.55
CA GLY A 152 12.83 -2.26 -4.77
C GLY A 152 12.62 -0.84 -5.28
N LEU A 153 12.93 -0.60 -6.56
CA LEU A 153 12.50 0.61 -7.27
C LEU A 153 11.09 0.38 -7.80
N ILE A 154 10.17 1.31 -7.53
CA ILE A 154 8.74 1.13 -7.79
C ILE A 154 8.21 2.33 -8.58
N TRP A 155 7.65 2.04 -9.75
CA TRP A 155 7.02 3.02 -10.64
C TRP A 155 5.56 2.68 -10.86
N ILE A 156 4.73 3.72 -10.92
CA ILE A 156 3.31 3.60 -11.25
C ILE A 156 3.15 3.96 -12.73
N GLY A 157 2.57 3.04 -13.49
CA GLY A 157 2.06 3.29 -14.83
C GLY A 157 0.57 3.68 -14.78
N GLU A 158 -0.07 3.78 -15.94
CA GLU A 158 -1.50 4.14 -16.02
C GLU A 158 -2.37 3.16 -15.23
N ASN A 159 -2.23 1.86 -15.44
CA ASN A 159 -2.95 0.82 -14.70
C ASN A 159 -2.00 -0.29 -14.26
N SER A 160 -0.77 0.07 -13.89
CA SER A 160 0.25 -0.93 -13.53
C SER A 160 1.21 -0.43 -12.47
N VAL A 161 1.86 -1.37 -11.78
CA VAL A 161 2.97 -1.10 -10.87
C VAL A 161 4.16 -1.94 -11.33
N THR A 162 5.27 -1.29 -11.68
CA THR A 162 6.52 -1.97 -12.01
C THR A 162 7.45 -1.92 -10.81
N VAL A 163 8.02 -3.08 -10.46
CA VAL A 163 8.94 -3.26 -9.34
C VAL A 163 10.24 -3.86 -9.86
N GLN A 164 11.32 -3.10 -9.80
CA GLN A 164 12.67 -3.61 -10.05
C GLN A 164 13.35 -3.88 -8.72
N ILE A 165 13.72 -5.13 -8.48
CA ILE A 165 14.39 -5.60 -7.28
C ILE A 165 15.90 -5.50 -7.52
N SER A 166 16.62 -4.83 -6.62
CA SER A 166 18.08 -4.86 -6.68
C SER A 166 18.58 -6.15 -6.04
N ASP A 167 19.37 -6.94 -6.77
CA ASP A 167 19.98 -8.14 -6.21
C ASP A 167 20.96 -7.76 -5.07
N GLY A 168 20.67 -8.29 -3.87
CA GLY A 168 21.49 -8.12 -2.68
C GLY A 168 22.84 -8.81 -2.76
N SER A 169 23.10 -9.61 -3.81
CA SER A 169 24.39 -10.26 -4.04
C SER A 169 25.56 -9.29 -4.27
N PHE A 170 25.31 -8.00 -4.53
CA PHE A 170 26.35 -7.01 -4.87
C PHE A 170 26.93 -6.19 -3.71
N ALA A 171 26.48 -6.36 -2.47
CA ALA A 171 27.09 -5.68 -1.33
C ALA A 171 27.60 -6.68 -0.29
N PRO A 172 28.90 -7.07 -0.32
CA PRO A 172 29.51 -7.68 0.86
C PRO A 172 29.27 -6.71 2.02
N GLY A 173 28.45 -7.12 2.99
CA GLY A 173 28.09 -6.29 4.14
C GLY A 173 29.37 -5.76 4.76
N ARG A 174 29.54 -4.42 4.79
CA ARG A 174 30.68 -3.83 5.48
C ARG A 174 30.59 -4.27 6.93
N ARG A 175 31.65 -4.93 7.41
CA ARG A 175 31.79 -5.33 8.80
C ARG A 175 31.69 -4.05 9.64
N PHE A 176 30.56 -3.86 10.29
CA PHE A 176 30.36 -2.78 11.24
C PHE A 176 31.04 -3.18 12.55
N LEU A 177 32.20 -2.58 12.82
CA LEU A 177 32.90 -2.73 14.10
C LEU A 177 32.39 -1.62 15.04
N LEU A 178 31.59 -1.99 16.04
CA LEU A 178 31.21 -1.12 17.14
C LEU A 178 32.38 -1.01 18.11
N GLY A 179 33.14 0.08 18.00
CA GLY A 179 34.22 0.43 18.93
C GLY A 179 35.42 -0.52 18.83
N GLY A 180 36.55 -0.02 18.36
CA GLY A 180 37.81 -0.68 18.68
C GLY A 180 38.02 -0.60 20.19
N ASP A 181 38.43 -1.70 20.81
CA ASP A 181 39.02 -1.67 22.15
C ASP A 181 40.25 -0.75 22.11
N GLU A 182 40.06 0.53 22.45
CA GLU A 182 41.13 1.35 22.99
C GLU A 182 41.38 0.92 24.43
N GLU A 183 42.05 -0.20 24.62
CA GLU A 183 42.93 -0.38 25.78
C GLU A 183 44.33 -0.71 25.29
N ALA A 184 45.01 0.39 24.92
CA ALA A 184 46.44 0.46 24.78
C ALA A 184 47.12 0.04 26.09
N ALA A 185 48.15 -0.78 25.92
CA ALA A 185 49.31 -0.91 26.79
C ALA A 185 49.48 0.25 27.80
N ARG A 186 49.34 -0.07 29.09
CA ARG A 186 50.13 0.49 30.20
C ARG A 186 49.98 -0.37 31.44
#